data_AF-A0A1D1ZQK9-F1
#
_entry.id   AF-A0A1D1ZQK9-F1
#
_cell.length_a   1.000
_cell.length_b   1.000
_cell.length_c   1.000
_cell.angle_alpha   90.00
_cell.angle_beta   90.00
_cell.angle_gamma   90.00
#
_symmetry.space_group_name_H-M   'P 1'
#
loop_
_entity.id
_entity.type
_entity.pdbx_description
1 polymer ?
#
loop_
_entity_poly.entity_id
_entity_poly.type
_entity_poly.pdbx_seq_one_letter_code
_entity_poly.pdbx_strand_id
1 'polypeptide(L)'
;MPDAQPTSTTMCRPEWAHESTVVANYGRLGFVGNPNRLFGRNAVPVCAPEPSSHAPGSDAEEAVDDDDLRAVLGKVRSTGPAAPKRLTKHQRDIVARLVAAHGDDTRAMMMDLKLNPMQHSEGVLQKLIASYKHWGPGAGVEFRVPVKSLW
;
A
#
# COMPACT_ATOMS: atom_id res chain seq x y z
N MET A 1 -4.50 -56.29 12.04
CA MET A 1 -3.93 -55.12 11.35
C MET A 1 -4.83 -54.78 10.18
N PRO A 2 -5.43 -53.59 10.09
CA PRO A 2 -6.18 -53.19 8.90
C PRO A 2 -5.26 -52.52 7.88
N ASP A 3 -5.26 -53.01 6.65
CA ASP A 3 -4.56 -52.44 5.49
C ASP A 3 -5.15 -51.08 5.11
N ALA A 4 -4.31 -50.04 5.13
CA ALA A 4 -4.65 -48.70 4.65
C ALA A 4 -4.62 -48.68 3.11
N GLN A 5 -5.78 -48.51 2.48
CA GLN A 5 -5.88 -48.25 1.05
C GLN A 5 -5.44 -46.80 0.74
N PRO A 6 -4.63 -46.55 -0.31
CA PRO A 6 -4.24 -45.20 -0.68
C PRO A 6 -5.43 -44.42 -1.25
N THR A 7 -5.73 -43.27 -0.65
CA THR A 7 -6.74 -42.32 -1.14
C THR A 7 -6.35 -41.85 -2.54
N SER A 8 -7.10 -42.29 -3.55
CA SER A 8 -6.92 -41.85 -4.92
C SER A 8 -7.23 -40.35 -5.02
N THR A 9 -6.20 -39.53 -5.22
CA THR A 9 -6.35 -38.14 -5.63
C THR A 9 -7.07 -38.13 -6.98
N THR A 10 -8.37 -37.83 -6.97
CA THR A 10 -9.16 -37.60 -8.17
C THR A 10 -8.61 -36.36 -8.87
N MET A 11 -7.70 -36.57 -9.82
CA MET A 11 -7.33 -35.54 -10.78
C MET A 11 -8.60 -35.17 -11.56
N CYS A 12 -9.12 -33.96 -11.33
CA CYS A 12 -10.29 -33.44 -12.02
C CYS A 12 -9.95 -33.28 -13.51
N ARG A 13 -10.15 -34.34 -14.29
CA ARG A 13 -9.90 -34.34 -15.73
C ARG A 13 -10.98 -33.49 -16.39
N PRO A 14 -10.63 -32.48 -17.21
CA PRO A 14 -11.62 -31.68 -17.90
C PRO A 14 -12.45 -32.55 -18.85
N GLU A 15 -13.77 -32.56 -18.64
CA GLU A 15 -14.72 -33.31 -19.47
C GLU A 15 -14.94 -32.60 -20.81
N TRP A 16 -14.61 -33.28 -21.91
CA TRP A 16 -14.77 -32.75 -23.27
C TRP A 16 -16.16 -33.10 -23.82
N ALA A 17 -17.02 -32.10 -24.03
CA ALA A 17 -18.35 -32.33 -24.57
C ALA A 17 -18.29 -32.48 -26.11
N HIS A 18 -18.51 -33.70 -26.61
CA HIS A 18 -18.47 -34.03 -28.04
C HIS A 18 -19.58 -33.38 -28.87
N GLU A 19 -20.70 -33.02 -28.24
CA GLU A 19 -21.86 -32.40 -28.90
C GLU A 19 -21.72 -30.87 -29.05
N SER A 20 -20.70 -30.28 -28.45
CA SER A 20 -20.48 -28.83 -28.45
C SER A 20 -19.44 -28.40 -29.49
N THR A 21 -19.45 -27.11 -29.84
CA THR A 21 -18.41 -26.56 -30.72
C THR A 21 -17.07 -26.51 -30.00
N VAL A 22 -15.99 -26.67 -30.77
CA VAL A 22 -14.61 -26.62 -30.28
C VAL A 22 -14.33 -25.33 -29.49
N VAL A 23 -14.84 -24.18 -29.97
CA VAL A 23 -14.71 -22.88 -29.30
C VAL A 23 -15.44 -22.86 -27.94
N ALA A 24 -16.60 -23.49 -27.82
CA ALA A 24 -17.35 -23.56 -26.57
C ALA A 24 -16.60 -24.40 -25.51
N ASN A 25 -15.99 -25.52 -25.92
CA ASN A 25 -15.15 -26.32 -25.02
C ASN A 25 -13.93 -25.54 -24.55
N TYR A 26 -13.20 -24.88 -25.46
CA TYR A 26 -12.04 -24.05 -25.05
C TYR A 26 -12.43 -22.88 -24.15
N GLY A 27 -13.60 -22.26 -24.37
CA GLY A 27 -14.13 -21.23 -23.48
C GLY A 27 -14.48 -21.76 -22.09
N ARG A 28 -15.09 -22.96 -22.01
CA ARG A 28 -15.46 -23.62 -20.74
C ARG A 28 -14.24 -24.00 -19.90
N LEU A 29 -13.16 -24.38 -20.58
CA LEU A 29 -11.87 -24.71 -19.95
C LEU A 29 -11.00 -23.47 -19.67
N GLY A 30 -11.47 -22.27 -20.03
CA GLY A 30 -10.75 -21.02 -19.79
C GLY A 30 -9.58 -20.75 -20.74
N PHE A 31 -9.38 -21.56 -21.78
CA PHE A 31 -8.31 -21.36 -22.78
C PHE A 31 -8.63 -20.23 -23.75
N VAL A 32 -9.91 -19.96 -24.03
CA VAL A 32 -10.36 -18.83 -24.86
C VAL A 32 -11.22 -17.92 -24.01
N GLY A 33 -10.65 -16.79 -23.58
CA GLY A 33 -11.39 -15.78 -22.83
C GLY A 33 -11.92 -14.66 -23.72
N ASN A 34 -13.09 -14.12 -23.38
CA ASN A 34 -13.64 -12.94 -24.02
C ASN A 34 -12.80 -11.71 -23.60
N PRO A 35 -12.19 -10.96 -24.52
CA PRO A 35 -11.32 -9.82 -24.18
C PRO A 35 -12.06 -8.72 -23.39
N ASN A 36 -13.36 -8.53 -23.64
CA ASN A 36 -14.16 -7.56 -22.89
C ASN A 36 -14.50 -8.02 -21.46
N ARG A 37 -14.28 -9.30 -21.15
CA ARG A 37 -14.46 -9.90 -19.82
C ARG A 37 -13.14 -10.08 -19.07
N LEU A 38 -12.04 -10.25 -19.81
CA LEU A 38 -10.68 -10.35 -19.27
C LEU A 38 -10.03 -8.98 -19.02
N PHE A 39 -10.41 -7.96 -19.79
CA PHE A 39 -9.80 -6.63 -19.71
C PHE A 39 -10.87 -5.54 -19.54
N GLY A 40 -10.60 -4.57 -18.65
CA GLY A 40 -11.47 -3.41 -18.41
C GLY A 40 -12.07 -3.34 -16.99
N ARG A 41 -12.87 -2.30 -16.72
CA ARG A 41 -13.45 -2.01 -15.38
C ARG A 41 -14.48 -3.05 -14.91
N ASN A 42 -15.05 -3.83 -15.85
CA ASN A 42 -16.03 -4.88 -15.59
C ASN A 42 -15.39 -6.28 -15.65
N ALA A 43 -14.07 -6.37 -15.53
CA ALA A 43 -13.40 -7.66 -15.49
C ALA A 43 -13.91 -8.46 -14.29
N VAL A 44 -14.60 -9.57 -14.58
CA VAL A 44 -14.95 -10.54 -13.56
C VAL A 44 -13.73 -11.44 -13.44
N PRO A 45 -13.06 -11.51 -12.27
CA PRO A 45 -11.96 -12.44 -12.10
C PRO A 45 -12.49 -13.83 -12.44
N VAL A 46 -11.93 -14.44 -13.49
CA VAL A 46 -12.10 -15.88 -13.76
C VAL A 46 -11.74 -16.55 -12.45
N CYS A 47 -12.67 -17.33 -11.88
CA CYS A 47 -12.53 -17.97 -10.57
C CYS A 47 -11.06 -18.35 -10.36
N ALA A 48 -10.39 -17.63 -9.46
CA ALA A 48 -9.19 -18.19 -8.87
C ALA A 48 -9.64 -19.55 -8.30
N PRO A 49 -8.91 -20.65 -8.54
CA PRO A 49 -9.21 -21.88 -7.83
C PRO A 49 -9.32 -21.52 -6.35
N GLU A 50 -10.45 -21.90 -5.72
CA GLU A 50 -10.69 -21.69 -4.29
C GLU A 50 -9.38 -22.00 -3.56
N PRO A 51 -8.88 -21.09 -2.70
CA PRO A 51 -7.61 -21.31 -2.03
C PRO A 51 -7.73 -22.65 -1.33
N SER A 52 -6.91 -23.62 -1.74
CA SER A 52 -6.88 -24.94 -1.14
C SER A 52 -6.90 -24.73 0.37
N SER A 53 -7.91 -25.28 1.04
CA SER A 53 -8.09 -25.23 2.49
C SER A 53 -6.85 -25.82 3.16
N HIS A 54 -5.79 -25.04 3.33
CA HIS A 54 -4.74 -25.33 4.28
C HIS A 54 -5.40 -25.21 5.65
N ALA A 55 -5.42 -26.33 6.37
CA ALA A 55 -6.02 -26.44 7.68
C ALA A 55 -5.40 -25.39 8.62
N PRO A 56 -6.20 -24.64 9.40
CA PRO A 56 -5.69 -23.68 10.37
C PRO A 56 -5.17 -24.48 11.57
N GLY A 57 -3.89 -24.82 11.55
CA GLY A 57 -3.33 -25.64 12.63
C GLY A 57 -1.86 -25.88 12.49
N SER A 58 -1.04 -24.83 12.59
CA SER A 58 0.28 -24.81 13.27
C SER A 58 1.17 -23.67 12.79
N ASP A 59 0.68 -22.44 12.68
CA ASP A 59 1.56 -21.31 12.41
C ASP A 59 1.62 -20.50 13.69
N ALA A 60 2.59 -20.84 14.55
CA ALA A 60 3.09 -19.89 15.52
C ALA A 60 3.24 -18.55 14.80
N GLU A 61 2.59 -17.51 15.30
CA GLU A 61 2.83 -16.13 14.88
C GLU A 61 4.25 -15.72 15.26
N GLU A 62 5.22 -16.33 14.59
CA GLU A 62 6.57 -15.87 14.53
C GLU A 62 6.46 -14.51 13.85
N ALA A 63 6.74 -13.45 14.62
CA ALA A 63 6.68 -12.09 14.14
C ALA A 63 7.67 -11.97 12.99
N VAL A 64 7.18 -12.17 11.76
CA VAL A 64 7.98 -12.04 10.56
C VAL A 64 8.44 -10.58 10.55
N ASP A 65 9.73 -10.39 10.83
CA ASP A 65 10.36 -9.08 10.94
C ASP A 65 10.66 -8.49 9.56
N ASP A 66 10.52 -9.30 8.51
CA ASP A 66 10.65 -8.89 7.12
C ASP A 66 9.41 -8.15 6.62
N ASP A 67 9.56 -6.84 6.42
CA ASP A 67 8.55 -5.96 5.82
C ASP A 67 8.14 -6.41 4.40
N ASP A 68 9.01 -7.12 3.67
CA ASP A 68 8.70 -7.68 2.34
C ASP A 68 7.68 -8.82 2.43
N LEU A 69 7.82 -9.72 3.41
CA LEU A 69 6.85 -10.79 3.66
C LEU A 69 5.51 -10.20 4.13
N ARG A 70 5.54 -9.13 4.93
CA ARG A 70 4.31 -8.40 5.31
C ARG A 70 3.62 -7.77 4.10
N ALA A 71 4.38 -7.16 3.19
CA ALA A 71 3.84 -6.55 1.97
C ALA A 71 3.18 -7.58 1.05
N VAL A 72 3.80 -8.76 0.87
CA VAL A 72 3.24 -9.87 0.09
C VAL A 72 1.95 -10.39 0.71
N LEU A 73 1.89 -10.47 2.04
CA LEU A 73 0.71 -10.91 2.80
C LEU A 73 -0.37 -9.83 2.96
N GLY A 74 -0.18 -8.62 2.41
CA GLY A 74 -1.11 -7.50 2.56
C GLY A 74 -1.19 -6.91 3.97
N LYS A 75 -0.22 -7.20 4.84
CA LYS A 75 -0.11 -6.68 6.20
C LYS A 75 0.55 -5.30 6.20
N VAL A 76 0.23 -4.48 7.20
CA VAL A 76 0.89 -3.18 7.40
C VAL A 76 2.35 -3.40 7.81
N ARG A 77 3.26 -2.58 7.28
CA ARG A 77 4.69 -2.59 7.64
C ARG A 77 4.90 -2.38 9.13
N SER A 78 5.91 -3.04 9.71
CA SER A 78 6.32 -2.84 11.11
C SER A 78 6.73 -1.39 11.37
N THR A 79 7.44 -0.83 10.39
CA THR A 79 8.09 0.49 10.47
C THR A 79 7.09 1.66 10.50
N GLY A 80 5.81 1.39 10.21
CA GLY A 80 4.76 2.41 10.15
C GLY A 80 4.83 3.30 8.89
N PRO A 81 4.00 4.35 8.80
CA PRO A 81 4.01 5.28 7.69
C PRO A 81 5.33 6.06 7.62
N ALA A 82 5.82 6.30 6.40
CA ALA A 82 7.05 7.03 6.18
C ALA A 82 7.00 8.44 6.79
N ALA A 83 8.15 8.91 7.31
CA ALA A 83 8.27 10.22 7.91
C ALA A 83 7.89 11.34 6.91
N PRO A 84 7.21 12.41 7.36
CA PRO A 84 6.86 13.54 6.51
C PRO A 84 8.08 14.16 5.84
N LYS A 85 7.92 14.70 4.63
CA LYS A 85 9.01 15.37 3.91
C LYS A 85 9.51 16.60 4.68
N ARG A 86 10.83 16.78 4.73
CA ARG A 86 11.46 17.97 5.31
C ARG A 86 11.14 19.23 4.52
N LEU A 87 10.90 20.31 5.25
CA LEU A 87 10.63 21.63 4.70
C LEU A 87 11.93 22.35 4.33
N THR A 88 11.91 23.11 3.25
CA THR A 88 13.00 24.04 2.93
C THR A 88 13.06 25.17 3.96
N LYS A 89 14.19 25.90 4.03
CA LYS A 89 14.34 27.05 4.94
C LYS A 89 13.25 28.09 4.71
N HIS A 90 13.01 28.46 3.45
CA HIS A 90 11.99 29.44 3.08
C HIS A 90 10.57 28.99 3.47
N GLN A 91 10.25 27.71 3.24
CA GLN A 91 8.95 27.15 3.65
C GLN A 91 8.78 27.18 5.17
N ARG A 92 9.83 26.85 5.94
CA ARG A 92 9.77 26.96 7.41
C ARG A 92 9.50 28.39 7.86
N ASP A 93 10.14 29.38 7.25
CA ASP A 93 9.95 30.78 7.63
C ASP A 93 8.54 31.28 7.30
N ILE A 94 7.94 30.84 6.19
CA ILE A 94 6.54 31.15 5.86
C ILE A 94 5.58 30.44 6.84
N VAL A 95 5.75 29.14 7.05
CA VAL A 95 4.87 28.35 7.94
C VAL A 95 4.97 28.86 9.38
N ALA A 96 6.16 29.22 9.86
CA ALA A 96 6.35 29.81 11.19
C ALA A 96 5.56 31.13 11.34
N ARG A 97 5.57 31.99 10.30
CA ARG A 97 4.79 33.24 10.30
C ARG A 97 3.29 32.98 10.25
N LEU A 98 2.84 32.03 9.44
CA LEU A 98 1.43 31.65 9.33
C LEU A 98 0.89 31.07 10.64
N VAL A 99 1.64 30.16 11.27
CA VAL A 99 1.28 29.55 12.56
C VAL A 99 1.30 30.59 13.68
N ALA A 100 2.24 31.54 13.66
CA ALA A 100 2.27 32.63 14.64
C ALA A 100 1.08 33.59 14.51
N ALA A 101 0.58 33.83 13.29
CA ALA A 101 -0.53 34.76 13.04
C ALA A 101 -1.92 34.13 13.22
N HIS A 102 -2.10 32.90 12.71
CA HIS A 102 -3.41 32.24 12.60
C HIS A 102 -3.54 30.98 13.47
N GLY A 103 -2.49 30.56 14.18
CA GLY A 103 -2.50 29.37 15.02
C GLY A 103 -2.63 28.07 14.21
N ASP A 104 -3.76 27.37 14.38
CA ASP A 104 -4.08 26.12 13.68
C ASP A 104 -5.19 26.28 12.60
N ASP A 105 -5.71 27.50 12.40
CA ASP A 105 -6.80 27.76 11.44
C ASP A 105 -6.30 27.82 9.99
N THR A 106 -6.29 26.66 9.32
CA THR A 106 -5.79 26.52 7.94
C THR A 106 -6.59 27.31 6.92
N ARG A 107 -7.89 27.50 7.14
CA ARG A 107 -8.75 28.31 6.27
C ARG A 107 -8.40 29.79 6.33
N ALA A 108 -8.08 30.31 7.51
CA ALA A 108 -7.65 31.70 7.68
C ALA A 108 -6.28 31.93 7.01
N MET A 109 -5.34 30.99 7.18
CA MET A 109 -4.03 31.02 6.52
C MET A 109 -4.12 31.03 5.00
N MET A 110 -5.06 30.28 4.43
CA MET A 110 -5.26 30.24 2.98
C MET A 110 -5.71 31.61 2.43
N MET A 111 -6.55 32.33 3.17
CA MET A 111 -7.07 33.65 2.77
C MET A 111 -6.06 34.79 2.98
N ASP A 112 -4.98 34.55 3.73
CA ASP A 112 -3.94 35.55 3.96
C ASP A 112 -2.99 35.69 2.77
N LEU A 113 -3.34 36.57 1.83
CA LEU A 113 -2.53 36.87 0.65
C LEU A 113 -1.12 37.39 0.98
N LYS A 114 -0.90 37.98 2.16
CA LYS A 114 0.39 38.60 2.51
C LYS A 114 1.35 37.55 3.06
N LEU A 115 0.88 36.69 3.95
CA LEU A 115 1.70 35.65 4.56
C LEU A 115 1.78 34.38 3.72
N ASN A 116 0.82 34.15 2.81
CA ASN A 116 0.81 33.04 1.86
C ASN A 116 1.09 33.52 0.42
N PRO A 117 2.32 33.95 0.11
CA PRO A 117 2.66 34.50 -1.21
C PRO A 117 2.48 33.49 -2.34
N MET A 118 2.59 32.19 -2.03
CA MET A 118 2.43 31.10 -2.98
C MET A 118 0.97 30.62 -3.12
N GLN A 119 0.03 31.26 -2.43
CA GLN A 119 -1.41 30.91 -2.42
C GLN A 119 -1.65 29.40 -2.28
N HIS A 120 -0.93 28.77 -1.33
CA HIS A 120 -1.10 27.36 -1.05
C HIS A 120 -2.55 27.05 -0.65
N SER A 121 -3.10 25.97 -1.22
CA SER A 121 -4.40 25.45 -0.83
C SER A 121 -4.37 24.89 0.59
N GLU A 122 -5.54 24.76 1.20
CA GLU A 122 -5.70 24.25 2.56
C GLU A 122 -4.99 22.91 2.80
N GLY A 123 -5.16 21.94 1.88
CA GLY A 123 -4.52 20.63 2.02
C GLY A 123 -3.00 20.67 1.91
N VAL A 124 -2.44 21.65 1.20
CA VAL A 124 -0.98 21.86 1.15
C VAL A 124 -0.51 22.47 2.47
N LEU A 125 -1.22 23.46 3.01
CA LEU A 125 -0.92 24.07 4.30
C LEU A 125 -0.96 23.03 5.44
N GLN A 126 -1.96 22.14 5.46
CA GLN A 126 -2.03 21.05 6.43
C GLN A 126 -0.79 20.15 6.40
N LYS A 127 -0.34 19.76 5.20
CA LYS A 127 0.88 18.95 5.02
C LYS A 127 2.13 19.71 5.49
N LEU A 128 2.23 20.99 5.16
CA LEU A 128 3.35 21.84 5.57
C LEU A 128 3.41 21.98 7.09
N ILE A 129 2.26 22.21 7.75
CA ILE A 129 2.17 22.32 9.22
C ILE A 129 2.51 20.98 9.88
N ALA A 130 1.99 19.86 9.35
CA ALA A 130 2.32 18.53 9.86
C ALA A 130 3.83 18.24 9.79
N SER A 131 4.46 18.54 8.64
CA SER A 131 5.91 18.46 8.50
C SER A 131 6.64 19.42 9.45
N TYR A 132 6.14 20.64 9.65
CA TYR A 132 6.76 21.64 10.53
C TYR A 132 6.74 21.19 11.99
N LYS A 133 5.62 20.64 12.46
CA LYS A 133 5.47 20.07 13.81
C LYS A 133 6.36 18.84 13.99
N HIS A 134 6.43 17.97 12.98
CA HIS A 134 7.26 16.75 13.04
C HIS A 134 8.77 17.05 13.07
N TRP A 135 9.25 18.05 12.33
CA TRP A 135 10.67 18.43 12.23
C TRP A 135 11.05 19.66 13.08
N GLY A 136 10.18 20.09 14.00
CA GLY A 136 10.38 21.30 14.82
C GLY A 136 11.56 21.21 15.80
N PRO A 137 11.89 22.30 16.50
CA PRO A 137 12.95 22.30 17.51
C PRO A 137 12.66 21.22 18.58
N GLY A 138 13.55 20.24 18.70
CA GLY A 138 13.38 19.04 19.53
C GLY A 138 13.22 17.72 18.74
N ALA A 139 13.01 17.78 17.42
CA ALA A 139 12.80 16.60 16.57
C ALA A 139 14.06 15.76 16.26
N GLY A 140 15.20 16.03 16.91
CA GLY A 140 16.30 15.06 17.04
C GLY A 140 17.02 14.59 15.77
N VAL A 141 16.85 15.23 14.61
CA VAL A 141 17.53 14.81 13.37
C VAL A 141 18.03 16.00 12.56
N GLU A 142 18.86 16.86 13.15
CA GLU A 142 19.73 17.74 12.35
C GLU A 142 20.78 16.87 11.64
N PHE A 143 21.13 17.21 10.40
CA PHE A 143 22.08 16.48 9.57
C PHE A 143 23.37 16.23 10.37
N ARG A 144 23.61 14.97 10.77
CA ARG A 144 24.82 14.58 11.48
C ARG A 144 25.95 14.66 10.48
N VAL A 145 26.60 15.82 10.41
CA VAL A 145 27.85 15.98 9.66
C VAL A 145 28.78 14.89 10.19
N PRO A 146 29.27 13.98 9.33
CA PRO A 146 30.28 13.03 9.76
C PRO A 146 31.43 13.84 10.32
N VAL A 147 31.74 13.66 11.61
CA VAL A 147 32.93 14.28 12.19
C VAL A 147 34.09 13.65 11.43
N LYS A 148 34.69 14.41 10.51
CA LYS A 148 35.91 13.99 9.83
C LYS A 148 36.99 13.99 10.90
N SER A 149 37.15 12.86 11.58
CA SER A 149 38.34 12.62 12.36
C SER A 149 39.50 12.63 11.37
N LEU A 150 40.36 13.66 11.48
CA LEU A 150 41.61 13.75 10.76
C LEU A 150 42.47 12.57 11.23
N TRP A 151 42.51 11.51 10.42
CA TRP A 151 43.54 10.48 10.46
C TRP A 151 44.31 10.58 9.16
#